data_AF-A0A2N6A3A2-F1
#
_entry.id   AF-A0A2N6A3A2-F1
#
_cell.length_a   1.000
_cell.length_b   1.000
_cell.length_c   1.000
_cell.angle_alpha   90.00
_cell.angle_beta   90.00
_cell.angle_gamma   90.00
#
_symmetry.space_group_name_H-M   'P 1'
#
loop_
_entity.id
_entity.type
_entity.pdbx_description
1 polymer ?
#
loop_
_entity_poly.entity_id
_entity_poly.type
_entity_poly.pdbx_seq_one_letter_code
_entity_poly.pdbx_strand_id
1 'polypeptide(L)'
;MNKITARITYSFFFLLFFVLTPLLVFYAKGYRYNFDIGAIEKNGVFYIKSYPRGAEIYVDNEKMGRKTPTQLTDVKSGTRNLKIQKEGYVPWSKELTVHPGETTFVEDVVLFLEQRKKTNLGPGAEDALLNKHGNKYAYQDVEYNLIVTDTDQAKNFYIENFEKKYELIDWSPNNQKILLKDDSQYFIFDINQKYLDPLNIELVDKIIWDNQNDQYLWYLQDKEIFKYDANQMFDPQGPIVELDKTINDFDLKDDYLIVQYSIDNNHIVEQFGKTDLKSVKKIEELNLGKLETLKADNHYLVFSLGSELYIKNTYRDLIDIPTTIAKIHDQRLLISNGHEIILYNYEDDWQELIDRSSDIVSEIAWHPNGSYFIAEANNKTRIAEIDGRDHRNSIFILDNPLKKNYFFNSKGDKLFVINPEENFYLNIQ
;
A
#
# COMPACT_ATOMS: atom_id res chain seq x y z
N MET A 1 36.99 34.08 63.26
CA MET A 1 37.38 33.69 61.88
C MET A 1 38.40 34.69 61.38
N ASN A 2 39.59 34.26 60.96
CA ASN A 2 40.65 35.17 60.49
C ASN A 2 40.18 35.86 59.20
N LYS A 3 40.33 37.19 59.06
CA LYS A 3 39.84 37.94 57.87
C LYS A 3 40.45 37.42 56.57
N ILE A 4 41.65 36.85 56.65
CA ILE A 4 42.36 36.22 55.54
C ILE A 4 41.70 34.89 55.14
N THR A 5 41.36 34.03 56.10
CA THR A 5 40.70 32.75 55.79
C THR A 5 39.30 32.96 55.22
N ALA A 6 38.55 33.95 55.73
CA ALA A 6 37.23 34.30 55.16
C ALA A 6 37.31 34.75 53.69
N ARG A 7 38.34 35.54 53.32
CA ARG A 7 38.57 35.97 51.93
C ARG A 7 38.96 34.80 51.03
N ILE A 8 39.84 33.92 51.50
CA ILE A 8 40.25 32.72 50.74
C ILE A 8 39.05 31.80 50.49
N THR A 9 38.22 31.55 51.50
CA THR A 9 37.01 30.72 51.37
C THR A 9 36.01 31.34 50.39
N TYR A 10 35.76 32.65 50.46
CA TYR A 10 34.88 33.33 49.52
C TYR A 10 35.41 33.25 48.07
N SER A 11 36.69 33.56 47.85
CA SER A 11 37.30 33.46 46.53
C SER A 11 37.28 32.04 45.97
N PHE A 12 37.45 31.02 46.84
CA PHE A 12 37.31 29.62 46.45
C PHE A 12 35.90 29.29 45.98
N PHE A 13 34.86 29.61 46.76
CA PHE A 13 33.47 29.33 46.35
C PHE A 13 33.03 30.14 45.13
N PHE A 14 33.52 31.37 44.99
CA PHE A 14 33.30 32.19 43.80
C PHE A 14 33.88 31.51 42.56
N LEU A 15 35.16 31.12 42.59
CA LEU A 15 35.80 30.39 41.48
C LEU A 15 35.11 29.05 41.21
N LEU A 16 34.76 28.32 42.27
CA LEU A 16 34.05 27.05 42.16
C LEU A 16 32.69 27.21 41.46
N PHE A 17 31.95 28.27 41.76
CA PHE A 17 30.69 28.59 41.09
C PHE A 17 30.88 28.85 39.58
N PHE A 18 31.90 29.62 39.20
CA PHE A 18 32.20 29.89 37.78
C PHE A 18 32.65 28.66 37.00
N VAL A 19 33.09 27.59 37.66
CA VAL A 19 33.42 26.31 37.03
C VAL A 19 32.23 25.36 37.04
N LEU A 20 31.59 25.17 38.20
CA LEU A 20 30.47 24.22 38.36
C LEU A 20 29.23 24.66 37.60
N THR A 21 28.88 25.95 37.58
CA THR A 21 27.66 26.42 36.94
C THR A 21 27.67 26.16 35.43
N PRO A 22 28.72 26.52 34.65
CA PRO A 22 28.80 26.13 33.24
C PRO A 22 28.74 24.61 33.03
N LEU A 23 29.44 23.82 33.86
CA LEU A 23 29.39 22.35 33.77
C LEU A 23 27.98 21.81 33.99
N LEU A 24 27.25 22.31 34.99
CA LEU A 24 25.86 21.93 35.26
C LEU A 24 24.92 22.40 34.14
N VAL A 25 25.14 23.58 33.57
CA VAL A 25 24.36 24.08 32.43
C VAL A 25 24.61 23.24 31.18
N PHE A 26 25.87 22.90 30.88
CA PHE A 26 26.21 21.99 29.78
C PHE A 26 25.59 20.60 30.01
N TYR A 27 25.70 20.06 31.22
CA TYR A 27 25.09 18.79 31.59
C TYR A 27 23.55 18.81 31.42
N ALA A 28 22.89 19.87 31.89
CA ALA A 28 21.43 20.05 31.75
C ALA A 28 20.99 20.26 30.30
N LYS A 29 21.84 20.87 29.46
CA LYS A 29 21.63 21.01 28.02
C LYS A 29 21.91 19.72 27.22
N GLY A 30 22.30 18.64 27.89
CA GLY A 30 22.55 17.33 27.26
C GLY A 30 23.96 17.15 26.72
N TYR A 31 24.92 18.02 27.07
CA TYR A 31 26.32 17.82 26.72
C TYR A 31 26.93 16.72 27.60
N ARG A 32 27.66 15.81 26.96
CA ARG A 32 28.41 14.72 27.58
C ARG A 32 29.77 14.62 26.90
N TYR A 33 30.76 14.14 27.64
CA TYR A 33 32.06 13.81 27.04
C TYR A 33 31.95 12.45 26.36
N ASN A 34 32.19 12.41 25.05
CA ASN A 34 32.27 11.16 24.30
C ASN A 34 33.73 10.67 24.30
N PHE A 35 33.97 9.56 25.00
CA PHE A 35 35.29 8.93 25.09
C PHE A 35 35.77 8.34 23.76
N ASP A 36 34.89 8.05 22.81
CA ASP A 36 35.25 7.42 21.53
C ASP A 36 35.93 8.43 20.60
N ILE A 37 35.49 9.69 20.62
CA ILE A 37 36.00 10.77 19.76
C ILE A 37 36.82 11.82 20.52
N GLY A 38 36.89 11.72 21.85
CA GLY A 38 37.65 12.64 22.70
C GLY A 38 37.08 14.07 22.74
N ALA A 39 35.77 14.23 22.56
CA ALA A 39 35.12 15.54 22.44
C ALA A 39 33.87 15.66 23.33
N ILE A 40 33.49 16.90 23.65
CA ILE A 40 32.21 17.21 24.31
C ILE A 40 31.18 17.44 23.22
N GLU A 41 30.12 16.65 23.22
CA GLU A 41 29.01 16.79 22.28
C GLU A 41 27.67 16.63 22.99
N LYS A 42 26.61 17.05 22.32
CA LYS A 42 25.25 16.88 22.83
C LYS A 42 24.77 15.48 22.49
N ASN A 43 24.24 14.74 23.46
CA ASN A 43 23.60 13.46 23.16
C ASN A 43 22.37 13.66 22.26
N GLY A 44 22.09 12.64 21.46
CA GLY A 44 20.91 12.62 20.59
C GLY A 44 19.70 12.04 21.31
N VAL A 45 18.60 11.97 20.55
CA VAL A 45 17.31 11.51 21.03
C VAL A 45 16.79 10.40 20.11
N PHE A 46 16.28 9.31 20.67
CA PHE A 46 15.38 8.42 19.93
C PHE A 46 13.93 8.75 20.27
N TYR A 47 13.09 8.98 19.26
CA TYR A 47 11.63 8.93 19.42
C TYR A 47 11.12 7.64 18.81
N ILE A 48 10.58 6.76 19.65
CA ILE A 48 10.27 5.37 19.28
C ILE A 48 8.79 5.11 19.51
N LYS A 49 8.12 4.62 18.47
CA LYS A 49 6.72 4.20 18.49
C LYS A 49 6.62 2.87 17.75
N SER A 50 5.85 1.95 18.33
CA SER A 50 5.60 0.64 17.73
C SER A 50 4.14 0.24 17.89
N TYR A 51 3.73 -0.68 17.03
CA TYR A 51 2.42 -1.30 17.05
C TYR A 51 2.57 -2.83 17.15
N PRO A 52 1.99 -3.47 18.18
CA PRO A 52 1.28 -2.87 19.30
C PRO A 52 2.18 -2.03 20.24
N ARG A 53 1.55 -1.15 21.02
CA ARG A 53 2.22 -0.34 22.05
C ARG A 53 2.74 -1.22 23.19
N GLY A 54 3.63 -0.67 24.00
CA GLY A 54 4.15 -1.31 25.20
C GLY A 54 5.22 -2.37 24.91
N ALA A 55 5.96 -2.23 23.81
CA ALA A 55 7.12 -3.07 23.50
C ALA A 55 8.33 -2.60 24.31
N GLU A 56 9.18 -3.55 24.72
CA GLU A 56 10.45 -3.30 25.39
C GLU A 56 11.48 -2.76 24.40
N ILE A 57 12.37 -1.89 24.88
CA ILE A 57 13.38 -1.22 24.06
C ILE A 57 14.75 -1.56 24.61
N TYR A 58 15.65 -1.94 23.71
CA TYR A 58 17.05 -2.21 23.98
C TYR A 58 17.90 -1.31 23.08
N VAL A 59 18.92 -0.66 23.64
CA VAL A 59 19.94 0.09 22.89
C VAL A 59 21.29 -0.53 23.20
N ASP A 60 22.01 -0.95 22.17
CA ASP A 60 23.30 -1.65 22.29
C ASP A 60 23.23 -2.88 23.23
N ASN A 61 22.14 -3.65 23.11
CA ASN A 61 21.76 -4.79 23.96
C ASN A 61 21.43 -4.46 25.44
N GLU A 62 21.44 -3.19 25.84
CA GLU A 62 21.02 -2.77 27.18
C GLU A 62 19.53 -2.43 27.23
N LYS A 63 18.81 -3.00 28.20
CA LYS A 63 17.38 -2.75 28.40
C LYS A 63 17.14 -1.35 28.98
N MET A 64 16.41 -0.50 28.26
CA MET A 64 16.22 0.90 28.64
C MET A 64 15.20 1.14 29.77
N GLY A 65 14.51 0.10 30.23
CA GLY A 65 13.48 0.20 31.28
C GLY A 65 12.21 0.98 30.90
N ARG A 66 12.13 1.49 29.67
CA ARG A 66 10.95 2.16 29.08
C ARG A 66 10.29 1.28 28.03
N LYS A 67 9.04 1.59 27.70
CA LYS A 67 8.26 0.89 26.68
C LYS A 67 7.72 1.85 25.63
N THR A 68 7.44 1.36 24.42
CA THR A 68 6.89 2.18 23.33
C THR A 68 5.45 2.66 23.61
N PRO A 69 5.05 3.86 23.14
CA PRO A 69 5.90 4.90 22.59
C PRO A 69 6.69 5.63 23.69
N THR A 70 7.93 6.02 23.42
CA THR A 70 8.75 6.81 24.36
C THR A 70 9.78 7.65 23.61
N GLN A 71 10.26 8.68 24.30
CA GLN A 71 11.45 9.43 23.93
C GLN A 71 12.62 9.02 24.84
N LEU A 72 13.78 8.70 24.27
CA LEU A 72 15.03 8.46 24.99
C LEU A 72 15.95 9.67 24.73
N THR A 73 16.17 10.51 25.74
CA THR A 73 16.75 11.87 25.57
C THR A 73 18.25 11.99 25.87
N ASP A 74 18.92 10.89 26.21
CA ASP A 74 20.36 10.88 26.57
C ASP A 74 21.08 9.74 25.83
N VAL A 75 20.77 9.58 24.53
CA VAL A 75 21.36 8.53 23.70
C VAL A 75 22.70 9.04 23.17
N LYS A 76 23.78 8.32 23.49
CA LYS A 76 25.12 8.66 22.98
C LYS A 76 25.08 8.68 21.45
N SER A 77 25.64 9.72 20.84
CA SER A 77 25.71 9.85 19.38
C SER A 77 26.54 8.71 18.75
N GLY A 78 26.42 8.58 17.42
CA GLY A 78 27.02 7.50 16.63
C GLY A 78 26.02 6.39 16.28
N THR A 79 26.52 5.33 15.66
CA THR A 79 25.70 4.15 15.32
C THR A 79 25.30 3.40 16.59
N ARG A 80 24.00 3.16 16.73
CA ARG A 80 23.40 2.45 17.87
C ARG A 80 22.53 1.31 17.37
N ASN A 81 22.68 0.13 17.97
CA ASN A 81 21.77 -0.97 17.69
C ASN A 81 20.48 -0.76 18.50
N LEU A 82 19.38 -0.48 17.82
CA LEU A 82 18.06 -0.38 18.42
C LEU A 82 17.31 -1.68 18.21
N LYS A 83 16.85 -2.31 19.29
CA LYS A 83 15.96 -3.48 19.23
C LYS A 83 14.67 -3.20 19.99
N ILE A 84 13.55 -3.50 19.34
CA ILE A 84 12.20 -3.39 19.90
C ILE A 84 11.61 -4.79 19.97
N GLN A 85 11.19 -5.20 21.16
CA GLN A 85 10.76 -6.57 21.42
C GLN A 85 9.49 -6.59 22.26
N LYS A 86 8.58 -7.51 21.92
CA LYS A 86 7.37 -7.78 22.71
C LYS A 86 7.14 -9.29 22.73
N GLU A 87 6.68 -9.81 23.86
CA GLU A 87 6.38 -11.24 24.01
C GLU A 87 5.36 -11.72 22.97
N GLY A 88 5.68 -12.80 22.27
CA GLY A 88 4.85 -13.39 21.19
C GLY A 88 5.05 -12.76 19.81
N TYR A 89 5.91 -11.74 19.69
CA TYR A 89 6.18 -11.03 18.45
C TYR A 89 7.63 -11.20 17.99
N VAL A 90 7.81 -11.26 16.67
CA VAL A 90 9.14 -11.22 16.05
C VAL A 90 9.79 -9.88 16.42
N PRO A 91 11.00 -9.89 17.00
CA PRO A 91 11.69 -8.66 17.36
C PRO A 91 12.04 -7.86 16.11
N TRP A 92 11.95 -6.54 16.22
CA TRP A 92 12.44 -5.60 15.22
C TRP A 92 13.80 -5.07 15.66
N SER A 93 14.76 -4.99 14.75
CA SER A 93 16.07 -4.41 15.07
C SER A 93 16.68 -3.65 13.89
N LYS A 94 17.47 -2.62 14.19
CA LYS A 94 18.16 -1.82 13.18
C LYS A 94 19.36 -1.11 13.80
N GLU A 95 20.44 -0.98 13.05
CA GLU A 95 21.55 -0.08 13.37
C GLU A 95 21.22 1.33 12.87
N LEU A 96 21.05 2.27 13.79
CA LEU A 96 20.65 3.64 13.47
C LEU A 96 21.73 4.62 13.87
N THR A 97 22.02 5.57 12.99
CA THR A 97 22.92 6.69 13.32
C THR A 97 22.15 7.72 14.15
N VAL A 98 22.69 8.03 15.32
CA VAL A 98 22.18 9.07 16.21
C VAL A 98 23.09 10.30 16.09
N HIS A 99 22.55 11.39 15.57
CA HIS A 99 23.30 12.64 15.43
C HIS A 99 23.25 13.48 16.71
N PRO A 100 24.36 14.18 17.05
CA PRO A 100 24.43 14.98 18.28
C PRO A 100 23.35 16.05 18.37
N GLY A 101 22.53 16.00 19.42
CA GLY A 101 21.48 16.99 19.67
C GLY A 101 20.24 16.91 18.76
N GLU A 102 20.21 15.95 17.83
CA GLU A 102 19.09 15.70 16.93
C GLU A 102 18.17 14.57 17.45
N THR A 103 16.99 14.45 16.85
CA THR A 103 16.06 13.34 17.12
C THR A 103 16.02 12.38 15.95
N THR A 104 16.35 11.12 16.19
CA THR A 104 16.16 10.02 15.26
C THR A 104 14.76 9.43 15.48
N PHE A 105 13.90 9.54 14.47
CA PHE A 105 12.51 9.08 14.51
C PHE A 105 12.39 7.61 14.06
N VAL A 106 11.70 6.81 14.87
CA VAL A 106 11.42 5.38 14.65
C VAL A 106 9.93 5.17 14.95
N GLU A 107 9.07 5.61 14.02
CA GLU A 107 7.63 5.78 14.29
C GLU A 107 6.73 4.66 13.75
N ASP A 108 7.20 3.98 12.71
CA ASP A 108 6.38 3.08 11.89
C ASP A 108 6.69 1.60 12.11
N VAL A 109 7.17 1.24 13.31
CA VAL A 109 7.53 -0.15 13.62
C VAL A 109 6.27 -0.97 13.88
N VAL A 110 6.00 -1.94 13.02
CA VAL A 110 4.98 -2.98 13.23
C VAL A 110 5.67 -4.25 13.67
N LEU A 111 5.32 -4.73 14.85
CA LEU A 111 5.73 -6.04 15.32
C LEU A 111 4.68 -7.05 14.86
N PHE A 112 5.13 -8.11 14.19
CA PHE A 112 4.26 -9.21 13.75
C PHE A 112 4.39 -10.41 14.67
N LEU A 113 3.30 -11.14 14.87
CA LEU A 113 3.27 -12.35 15.68
C LEU A 113 4.27 -13.39 15.15
N GLU A 114 4.99 -14.04 16.07
CA GLU A 114 5.84 -15.20 15.75
C GLU A 114 4.98 -16.38 15.31
N GLN A 115 3.91 -16.63 16.05
CA GLN A 115 2.92 -17.66 15.76
C GLN A 115 1.65 -17.04 15.17
N ARG A 116 1.44 -17.26 13.88
CA ARG A 116 0.28 -16.72 13.16
C ARG A 116 -0.78 -17.79 13.10
N LYS A 117 -1.80 -17.64 13.93
CA LYS A 117 -2.93 -18.57 13.93
C LYS A 117 -3.70 -18.42 12.62
N LYS A 118 -3.69 -19.49 11.82
CA LYS A 118 -4.55 -19.66 10.64
C LYS A 118 -5.99 -19.93 11.08
N THR A 119 -6.92 -19.17 10.52
CA THR A 119 -8.36 -19.38 10.71
C THR A 119 -8.98 -19.65 9.34
N ASN A 120 -9.46 -20.88 9.16
CA ASN A 120 -10.12 -21.29 7.93
C ASN A 120 -11.50 -20.61 7.83
N LEU A 121 -11.81 -20.05 6.66
CA LEU A 121 -13.08 -19.43 6.34
C LEU A 121 -13.94 -20.29 5.40
N GLY A 122 -13.36 -21.32 4.77
CA GLY A 122 -14.07 -22.27 3.92
C GLY A 122 -13.30 -22.60 2.64
N PRO A 123 -14.02 -23.07 1.60
CA PRO A 123 -13.40 -23.39 0.32
C PRO A 123 -12.82 -22.14 -0.33
N GLY A 124 -11.80 -22.37 -1.16
CA GLY A 124 -11.08 -21.34 -1.89
C GLY A 124 -11.57 -21.14 -3.32
N ALA A 125 -10.82 -20.34 -4.08
CA ALA A 125 -11.04 -20.06 -5.48
C ALA A 125 -9.74 -19.58 -6.16
N GLU A 126 -9.66 -19.75 -7.47
CA GLU A 126 -8.54 -19.26 -8.29
C GLU A 126 -8.48 -17.72 -8.32
N ASP A 127 -9.64 -17.09 -8.35
CA ASP A 127 -9.80 -15.65 -8.49
C ASP A 127 -10.76 -15.11 -7.43
N ALA A 128 -10.52 -13.87 -7.03
CA ALA A 128 -11.35 -13.13 -6.11
C ALA A 128 -11.44 -11.67 -6.54
N LEU A 129 -12.65 -11.12 -6.48
CA LEU A 129 -12.95 -9.74 -6.86
C LEU A 129 -13.03 -8.87 -5.60
N LEU A 130 -12.08 -7.95 -5.43
CA LEU A 130 -12.08 -6.95 -4.37
C LEU A 130 -13.07 -5.84 -4.69
N ASN A 131 -13.87 -5.43 -3.70
CA ASN A 131 -14.78 -4.29 -3.85
C ASN A 131 -14.02 -2.96 -3.94
N LYS A 132 -14.69 -1.90 -4.39
CA LYS A 132 -14.06 -0.57 -4.55
C LYS A 132 -13.54 0.05 -3.25
N HIS A 133 -14.04 -0.36 -2.08
CA HIS A 133 -13.56 0.12 -0.77
C HIS A 133 -12.39 -0.69 -0.20
N GLY A 134 -12.03 -1.82 -0.81
CA GLY A 134 -10.93 -2.66 -0.34
C GLY A 134 -11.19 -3.43 0.97
N ASN A 135 -12.45 -3.56 1.41
CA ASN A 135 -12.81 -4.22 2.67
C ASN A 135 -13.66 -5.48 2.50
N LYS A 136 -14.04 -5.83 1.27
CA LYS A 136 -14.75 -7.07 0.94
C LYS A 136 -14.24 -7.67 -0.35
N TYR A 137 -14.17 -8.99 -0.42
CA TYR A 137 -13.92 -9.69 -1.68
C TYR A 137 -14.97 -10.77 -1.94
N ALA A 138 -15.36 -10.92 -3.20
CA ALA A 138 -16.28 -11.93 -3.69
C ALA A 138 -15.51 -13.00 -4.46
N TYR A 139 -15.94 -14.25 -4.35
CA TYR A 139 -15.38 -15.35 -5.12
C TYR A 139 -16.42 -16.45 -5.33
N GLN A 140 -16.20 -17.31 -6.32
CA GLN A 140 -16.96 -18.53 -6.52
C GLN A 140 -16.10 -19.74 -6.18
N ASP A 141 -16.59 -20.60 -5.30
CA ASP A 141 -15.90 -21.85 -4.99
C ASP A 141 -16.07 -22.91 -6.10
N VAL A 142 -15.48 -24.09 -5.89
CA VAL A 142 -15.54 -25.21 -6.84
C VAL A 142 -16.95 -25.78 -7.05
N GLU A 143 -17.91 -25.45 -6.19
CA GLU A 143 -19.32 -25.83 -6.29
C GLU A 143 -20.19 -24.69 -6.82
N TYR A 144 -19.57 -23.60 -7.31
CA TYR A 144 -20.23 -22.39 -7.83
C TYR A 144 -21.03 -21.61 -6.78
N ASN A 145 -20.68 -21.75 -5.50
CA ASN A 145 -21.22 -20.92 -4.43
C ASN A 145 -20.56 -19.54 -4.49
N LEU A 146 -21.36 -18.50 -4.66
CA LEU A 146 -20.93 -17.11 -4.50
C LEU A 146 -20.78 -16.80 -3.01
N ILE A 147 -19.55 -16.49 -2.61
CA ILE A 147 -19.21 -16.16 -1.23
C ILE A 147 -18.61 -14.75 -1.20
N VAL A 148 -19.07 -13.94 -0.25
CA VAL A 148 -18.49 -12.63 0.07
C VAL A 148 -17.79 -12.71 1.41
N THR A 149 -16.52 -12.35 1.44
CA THR A 149 -15.76 -12.21 2.69
C THR A 149 -15.67 -10.74 3.06
N ASP A 150 -16.05 -10.42 4.30
CA ASP A 150 -15.82 -9.10 4.91
C ASP A 150 -14.53 -9.16 5.72
N THR A 151 -13.51 -8.40 5.31
CA THR A 151 -12.17 -8.49 5.91
C THR A 151 -12.12 -7.87 7.30
N ASP A 152 -12.91 -6.83 7.55
CA ASP A 152 -12.97 -6.15 8.85
C ASP A 152 -13.71 -7.00 9.89
N GLN A 153 -14.80 -7.66 9.48
CA GLN A 153 -15.53 -8.61 10.33
C GLN A 153 -14.85 -9.98 10.41
N ALA A 154 -13.90 -10.27 9.51
CA ALA A 154 -13.25 -11.57 9.35
C ALA A 154 -14.25 -12.72 9.23
N LYS A 155 -15.22 -12.56 8.32
CA LYS A 155 -16.34 -13.50 8.17
C LYS A 155 -16.71 -13.70 6.71
N ASN A 156 -17.03 -14.96 6.37
CA ASN A 156 -17.63 -15.33 5.10
C ASN A 156 -19.16 -15.30 5.18
N PHE A 157 -19.75 -14.80 4.10
CA PHE A 157 -21.18 -14.79 3.86
C PHE A 157 -21.44 -15.57 2.58
N TYR A 158 -22.10 -16.70 2.74
CA TYR A 158 -22.68 -17.42 1.61
C TYR A 158 -23.83 -16.58 1.05
N ILE A 159 -23.75 -16.25 -0.24
CA ILE A 159 -24.72 -15.38 -0.91
C ILE A 159 -25.72 -16.22 -1.69
N GLU A 160 -25.26 -17.00 -2.66
CA GLU A 160 -26.11 -17.79 -3.56
C GLU A 160 -25.32 -18.95 -4.18
N ASN A 161 -25.99 -20.02 -4.60
CA ASN A 161 -25.40 -21.06 -5.46
C ASN A 161 -25.86 -20.85 -6.90
N PHE A 162 -24.89 -20.78 -7.82
CA PHE A 162 -25.18 -20.68 -9.24
C PHE A 162 -25.23 -22.06 -9.90
N GLU A 163 -26.01 -22.18 -10.97
CA GLU A 163 -26.08 -23.41 -11.77
C GLU A 163 -24.77 -23.72 -12.52
N LYS A 164 -23.89 -22.72 -12.67
CA LYS A 164 -22.60 -22.79 -13.38
C LYS A 164 -21.63 -21.73 -12.87
N LYS A 165 -20.36 -21.84 -13.27
CA LYS A 165 -19.33 -20.83 -13.02
C LYS A 165 -19.63 -19.55 -13.80
N TYR A 166 -19.50 -18.40 -13.15
CA TYR A 166 -19.43 -17.09 -13.79
C TYR A 166 -18.08 -16.43 -13.49
N GLU A 167 -17.56 -15.68 -14.46
CA GLU A 167 -16.44 -14.78 -14.25
C GLU A 167 -16.93 -13.53 -13.49
N LEU A 168 -16.24 -13.16 -12.40
CA LEU A 168 -16.53 -11.96 -11.62
C LEU A 168 -15.80 -10.77 -12.26
N ILE A 169 -16.54 -9.88 -12.92
CA ILE A 169 -15.94 -8.80 -13.73
C ILE A 169 -15.69 -7.54 -12.90
N ASP A 170 -16.73 -7.02 -12.24
CA ASP A 170 -16.61 -5.80 -11.44
C ASP A 170 -17.67 -5.72 -10.34
N TRP A 171 -17.40 -4.91 -9.31
CA TRP A 171 -18.29 -4.71 -8.18
C TRP A 171 -18.75 -3.25 -8.14
N SER A 172 -20.07 -3.07 -8.05
CA SER A 172 -20.67 -1.80 -7.67
C SER A 172 -19.99 -1.13 -6.44
N PRO A 173 -19.58 0.15 -6.47
CA PRO A 173 -19.15 0.91 -5.31
C PRO A 173 -20.20 1.06 -4.20
N ASN A 174 -21.49 0.81 -4.42
CA ASN A 174 -22.44 0.72 -3.31
C ASN A 174 -22.44 -0.66 -2.62
N ASN A 175 -21.68 -1.63 -3.16
CA ASN A 175 -21.53 -3.02 -2.74
C ASN A 175 -22.80 -3.89 -2.85
N GLN A 176 -23.79 -3.49 -3.63
CA GLN A 176 -25.07 -4.22 -3.74
C GLN A 176 -25.14 -5.14 -4.95
N LYS A 177 -24.42 -4.82 -6.02
CA LYS A 177 -24.45 -5.53 -7.31
C LYS A 177 -23.07 -6.01 -7.74
N ILE A 178 -23.00 -7.18 -8.37
CA ILE A 178 -21.78 -7.71 -9.01
C ILE A 178 -22.06 -7.91 -10.49
N LEU A 179 -21.16 -7.41 -11.34
CA LEU A 179 -21.16 -7.69 -12.77
C LEU A 179 -20.49 -9.04 -13.00
N LEU A 180 -21.20 -9.93 -13.66
CA LEU A 180 -20.82 -11.30 -13.94
C LEU A 180 -20.81 -11.54 -15.45
N LYS A 181 -20.06 -12.55 -15.89
CA LYS A 181 -20.03 -12.99 -17.28
C LYS A 181 -20.00 -14.51 -17.37
N ASP A 182 -20.69 -15.06 -18.38
CA ASP A 182 -20.48 -16.42 -18.86
C ASP A 182 -19.90 -16.42 -20.29
N ASP A 183 -19.83 -17.59 -20.92
CA ASP A 183 -19.32 -17.73 -22.29
C ASP A 183 -20.14 -17.00 -23.37
N SER A 184 -21.32 -16.48 -23.04
CA SER A 184 -22.31 -15.95 -23.99
C SER A 184 -22.75 -14.50 -23.73
N GLN A 185 -22.86 -14.07 -22.47
CA GLN A 185 -23.41 -12.75 -22.12
C GLN A 185 -22.99 -12.29 -20.72
N TYR A 186 -23.33 -11.05 -20.39
CA TYR A 186 -23.15 -10.46 -19.07
C TYR A 186 -24.40 -10.59 -18.20
N PHE A 187 -24.22 -10.52 -16.89
CA PHE A 187 -25.30 -10.50 -15.91
C PHE A 187 -25.00 -9.50 -14.79
N ILE A 188 -26.03 -8.87 -14.24
CA ILE A 188 -25.95 -8.14 -12.99
C ILE A 188 -26.60 -9.01 -11.93
N PHE A 189 -25.83 -9.33 -10.90
CA PHE A 189 -26.34 -10.03 -9.73
C PHE A 189 -26.54 -9.04 -8.58
N ASP A 190 -27.78 -8.89 -8.11
CA ASP A 190 -28.10 -8.15 -6.89
C ASP A 190 -27.92 -9.06 -5.67
N ILE A 191 -26.94 -8.74 -4.81
CA ILE A 191 -26.55 -9.53 -3.64
C ILE A 191 -27.69 -9.64 -2.62
N ASN A 192 -28.48 -8.58 -2.45
CA ASN A 192 -29.54 -8.52 -1.43
C ASN A 192 -30.80 -9.22 -1.92
N GLN A 193 -31.19 -8.95 -3.16
CA GLN A 193 -32.37 -9.54 -3.78
C GLN A 193 -32.13 -10.99 -4.24
N LYS A 194 -30.85 -11.39 -4.36
CA LYS A 194 -30.43 -12.69 -4.90
C LYS A 194 -31.01 -12.95 -6.28
N TYR A 195 -31.00 -11.90 -7.09
CA TYR A 195 -31.58 -11.92 -8.42
C TYR A 195 -30.47 -11.71 -9.45
N LEU A 196 -30.43 -12.60 -10.43
CA LEU A 196 -29.49 -12.57 -11.55
C LEU A 196 -30.23 -12.10 -12.80
N ASP A 197 -29.89 -10.90 -13.27
CA ASP A 197 -30.52 -10.29 -14.43
C ASP A 197 -29.56 -10.31 -15.62
N PRO A 198 -29.92 -10.93 -16.77
CA PRO A 198 -29.09 -10.90 -17.97
C PRO A 198 -29.01 -9.47 -18.54
N LEU A 199 -27.82 -9.08 -18.96
CA LEU A 199 -27.61 -7.79 -19.63
C LEU A 199 -27.80 -7.99 -21.12
N ASN A 200 -28.61 -7.14 -21.72
CA ASN A 200 -28.82 -7.12 -23.16
C ASN A 200 -27.68 -6.39 -23.89
N ILE A 201 -26.44 -6.72 -23.51
CA ILE A 201 -25.19 -6.24 -24.11
C ILE A 201 -24.44 -7.48 -24.58
N GLU A 202 -24.07 -7.51 -25.86
CA GLU A 202 -23.25 -8.59 -26.43
C GLU A 202 -21.87 -8.64 -25.74
N LEU A 203 -21.07 -9.69 -25.97
CA LEU A 203 -19.72 -9.71 -25.42
C LEU A 203 -18.87 -8.61 -26.08
N VAL A 204 -18.36 -7.70 -25.25
CA VAL A 204 -17.64 -6.49 -25.66
C VAL A 204 -16.17 -6.54 -25.22
N ASP A 205 -15.35 -5.63 -25.74
CA ASP A 205 -13.90 -5.59 -25.47
C ASP A 205 -13.61 -5.34 -23.98
N LYS A 206 -14.39 -4.45 -23.35
CA LYS A 206 -14.29 -4.14 -21.92
C LYS A 206 -15.62 -3.64 -21.40
N ILE A 207 -15.98 -4.04 -20.18
CA ILE A 207 -17.11 -3.49 -19.44
C ILE A 207 -16.73 -3.40 -17.97
N ILE A 208 -16.97 -2.22 -17.38
CA ILE A 208 -16.69 -1.95 -15.97
C ILE A 208 -17.80 -1.08 -15.39
N TRP A 209 -17.92 -1.09 -14.08
CA TRP A 209 -18.85 -0.23 -13.38
C TRP A 209 -18.21 1.13 -13.13
N ASP A 210 -19.03 2.19 -13.12
CA ASP A 210 -18.55 3.51 -12.75
C ASP A 210 -17.90 3.48 -11.35
N ASN A 211 -16.75 4.10 -11.20
CA ASN A 211 -15.98 4.01 -9.96
C ASN A 211 -16.63 4.78 -8.79
N GLN A 212 -17.69 5.56 -9.02
CA GLN A 212 -18.42 6.33 -7.99
C GLN A 212 -19.95 6.21 -8.06
N ASN A 213 -20.55 5.87 -9.20
CA ASN A 213 -22.01 5.94 -9.41
C ASN A 213 -22.66 4.59 -9.72
N ASP A 214 -23.66 4.20 -8.91
CA ASP A 214 -24.29 2.88 -8.95
C ASP A 214 -25.32 2.53 -9.97
N GLN A 215 -25.61 3.51 -10.78
CA GLN A 215 -26.50 3.38 -11.89
C GLN A 215 -25.78 2.99 -13.18
N TYR A 216 -24.49 3.25 -13.32
CA TYR A 216 -23.86 3.26 -14.64
C TYR A 216 -22.76 2.21 -14.82
N LEU A 217 -22.90 1.45 -15.89
CA LEU A 217 -21.83 0.65 -16.50
C LEU A 217 -21.26 1.42 -17.68
N TRP A 218 -19.97 1.30 -17.87
CA TRP A 218 -19.26 1.82 -19.03
C TRP A 218 -18.71 0.63 -19.80
N TYR A 219 -18.83 0.64 -21.12
CA TYR A 219 -18.33 -0.44 -21.94
C TYR A 219 -17.77 0.03 -23.27
N LEU A 220 -16.82 -0.74 -23.81
CA LEU A 220 -16.12 -0.49 -25.07
C LEU A 220 -16.56 -1.53 -26.10
N GLN A 221 -17.24 -1.07 -27.14
CA GLN A 221 -17.69 -1.89 -28.25
C GLN A 221 -17.34 -1.18 -29.57
N ASP A 222 -16.84 -1.92 -30.55
CA ASP A 222 -16.55 -1.38 -31.90
C ASP A 222 -15.69 -0.10 -31.88
N LYS A 223 -14.75 -0.01 -30.94
CA LYS A 223 -13.87 1.16 -30.73
C LYS A 223 -14.57 2.43 -30.25
N GLU A 224 -15.77 2.32 -29.68
CA GLU A 224 -16.54 3.39 -29.07
C GLU A 224 -16.90 3.06 -27.62
N ILE A 225 -17.00 4.10 -26.77
CA ILE A 225 -17.39 3.95 -25.36
C ILE A 225 -18.87 4.27 -25.23
N PHE A 226 -19.59 3.42 -24.53
CA PHE A 226 -21.01 3.54 -24.25
C PHE A 226 -21.25 3.56 -22.74
N LYS A 227 -22.38 4.16 -22.35
CA LYS A 227 -22.82 4.24 -20.96
C LYS A 227 -24.18 3.58 -20.80
N TYR A 228 -24.22 2.44 -20.10
CA TYR A 228 -25.44 1.68 -19.84
C TYR A 228 -26.02 2.02 -18.46
N ASP A 229 -27.33 2.31 -18.42
CA ASP A 229 -28.06 2.52 -17.18
C ASP A 229 -28.55 1.16 -16.63
N ALA A 230 -27.86 0.66 -15.60
CA ALA A 230 -28.14 -0.59 -14.92
C ALA A 230 -29.50 -0.64 -14.20
N ASN A 231 -30.27 0.44 -14.19
CA ASN A 231 -31.63 0.49 -13.66
C ASN A 231 -32.71 0.63 -14.76
N GLN A 232 -32.34 0.82 -16.04
CA GLN A 232 -33.29 0.96 -17.14
C GLN A 232 -33.20 -0.24 -18.10
N MET A 233 -34.29 -1.00 -18.20
CA MET A 233 -34.38 -2.22 -19.02
C MET A 233 -34.61 -1.97 -20.52
N PHE A 234 -34.84 -0.72 -20.96
CA PHE A 234 -35.42 -0.43 -22.28
C PHE A 234 -34.49 0.27 -23.28
N ASP A 235 -33.27 0.66 -22.89
CA ASP A 235 -32.24 1.17 -23.80
C ASP A 235 -30.97 0.31 -23.67
N PRO A 236 -30.82 -0.72 -24.53
CA PRO A 236 -29.75 -1.72 -24.37
C PRO A 236 -28.34 -1.17 -24.56
N GLN A 237 -28.19 -0.09 -25.34
CA GLN A 237 -26.87 0.47 -25.66
C GLN A 237 -26.56 1.73 -24.84
N GLY A 238 -27.59 2.49 -24.46
CA GLY A 238 -27.42 3.77 -23.80
C GLY A 238 -26.70 4.80 -24.69
N PRO A 239 -26.47 6.03 -24.21
CA PRO A 239 -25.81 7.05 -24.99
C PRO A 239 -24.34 6.71 -25.25
N ILE A 240 -23.90 6.89 -26.50
CA ILE A 240 -22.48 6.93 -26.88
C ILE A 240 -21.80 8.08 -26.15
N VAL A 241 -20.60 7.84 -25.65
CA VAL A 241 -19.70 8.88 -25.14
C VAL A 241 -18.96 9.48 -26.33
N GLU A 242 -19.51 10.56 -26.88
CA GLU A 242 -19.00 11.21 -28.10
C GLU A 242 -17.62 11.84 -27.86
N LEU A 243 -16.56 11.12 -28.22
CA LEU A 243 -15.17 11.59 -28.15
C LEU A 243 -14.53 11.82 -29.54
N ASP A 244 -15.21 11.43 -30.62
CA ASP A 244 -14.72 11.47 -32.01
C ASP A 244 -13.34 10.80 -32.19
N LYS A 245 -13.12 9.66 -31.53
CA LYS A 245 -11.84 8.92 -31.49
C LYS A 245 -12.08 7.42 -31.63
N THR A 246 -11.13 6.71 -32.24
CA THR A 246 -11.11 5.24 -32.31
C THR A 246 -10.44 4.67 -31.05
N ILE A 247 -11.25 4.22 -30.10
CA ILE A 247 -10.80 3.84 -28.75
C ILE A 247 -10.23 2.42 -28.70
N ASN A 248 -9.06 2.27 -28.11
CA ASN A 248 -8.41 0.97 -27.88
C ASN A 248 -8.74 0.38 -26.51
N ASP A 249 -8.75 1.20 -25.46
CA ASP A 249 -9.07 0.83 -24.08
C ASP A 249 -9.48 2.09 -23.31
N PHE A 250 -10.16 1.92 -22.18
CA PHE A 250 -10.52 3.02 -21.28
C PHE A 250 -10.50 2.57 -19.82
N ASP A 251 -10.36 3.49 -18.89
CA ASP A 251 -10.49 3.22 -17.46
C ASP A 251 -11.09 4.42 -16.72
N LEU A 252 -11.61 4.18 -15.52
CA LEU A 252 -12.30 5.18 -14.71
C LEU A 252 -11.60 5.33 -13.37
N LYS A 253 -11.18 6.57 -13.06
CA LYS A 253 -10.54 6.87 -11.79
C LYS A 253 -10.99 8.23 -11.26
N ASP A 254 -11.50 8.21 -10.04
CA ASP A 254 -12.16 9.33 -9.39
C ASP A 254 -13.14 10.03 -10.34
N ASP A 255 -12.94 11.31 -10.63
CA ASP A 255 -13.82 12.10 -11.49
C ASP A 255 -13.40 12.07 -12.98
N TYR A 256 -12.49 11.17 -13.36
CA TYR A 256 -11.86 11.16 -14.68
C TYR A 256 -12.12 9.87 -15.46
N LEU A 257 -12.24 10.06 -16.77
CA LEU A 257 -12.21 9.02 -17.79
C LEU A 257 -10.83 9.06 -18.45
N ILE A 258 -10.11 7.94 -18.44
CA ILE A 258 -8.80 7.79 -19.08
C ILE A 258 -9.01 6.94 -20.31
N VAL A 259 -8.57 7.43 -21.47
CA VAL A 259 -8.86 6.78 -22.75
C VAL A 259 -7.57 6.56 -23.51
N GLN A 260 -7.34 5.33 -23.95
CA GLN A 260 -6.28 4.99 -24.90
C GLN A 260 -6.86 4.92 -26.30
N TYR A 261 -6.26 5.61 -27.26
CA TYR A 261 -6.71 5.62 -28.66
C TYR A 261 -5.51 5.83 -29.60
N SER A 262 -5.72 5.59 -30.90
CA SER A 262 -4.68 5.76 -31.93
C SER A 262 -5.06 6.82 -32.95
N ILE A 263 -4.10 7.62 -33.39
CA ILE A 263 -4.19 8.47 -34.58
C ILE A 263 -3.02 8.11 -35.49
N ASP A 264 -3.31 7.64 -36.71
CA ASP A 264 -2.30 7.08 -37.62
C ASP A 264 -1.48 5.98 -36.91
N ASN A 265 -0.16 6.18 -36.79
CA ASN A 265 0.76 5.28 -36.08
C ASN A 265 1.11 5.76 -34.66
N ASN A 266 0.43 6.80 -34.16
CA ASN A 266 0.67 7.36 -32.85
C ASN A 266 -0.37 6.85 -31.85
N HIS A 267 0.07 6.37 -30.69
CA HIS A 267 -0.81 5.91 -29.63
C HIS A 267 -0.82 6.93 -28.49
N ILE A 268 -2.02 7.20 -28.01
CA ILE A 268 -2.30 8.33 -27.13
C ILE A 268 -3.09 7.84 -25.94
N VAL A 269 -2.74 8.34 -24.76
CA VAL A 269 -3.59 8.27 -23.57
C VAL A 269 -4.01 9.69 -23.20
N GLU A 270 -5.31 9.89 -23.04
CA GLU A 270 -5.89 11.18 -22.71
C GLU A 270 -6.85 11.05 -21.53
N GLN A 271 -6.69 11.95 -20.56
CA GLN A 271 -7.53 12.10 -19.38
C GLN A 271 -8.60 13.15 -19.68
N PHE A 272 -9.85 12.78 -19.50
CA PHE A 272 -11.02 13.64 -19.64
C PHE A 272 -11.74 13.78 -18.30
N GLY A 273 -12.37 14.93 -18.07
CA GLY A 273 -13.38 15.05 -17.02
C GLY A 273 -14.57 14.14 -17.34
N LYS A 274 -14.97 13.26 -16.41
CA LYS A 274 -16.03 12.25 -16.66
C LYS A 274 -17.40 12.88 -16.97
N THR A 275 -17.65 14.11 -16.50
CA THR A 275 -18.94 14.80 -16.66
C THR A 275 -18.99 15.72 -17.87
N ASP A 276 -17.94 16.52 -18.09
CA ASP A 276 -17.92 17.52 -19.16
C ASP A 276 -17.10 17.10 -20.38
N LEU A 277 -16.47 15.92 -20.31
CA LEU A 277 -15.62 15.32 -21.34
C LEU A 277 -14.53 16.28 -21.83
N LYS A 278 -14.12 17.25 -21.00
CA LYS A 278 -13.02 18.14 -21.36
C LYS A 278 -11.70 17.44 -21.13
N SER A 279 -10.82 17.55 -22.12
CA SER A 279 -9.44 17.08 -22.03
C SER A 279 -8.70 17.83 -20.92
N VAL A 280 -7.98 17.08 -20.09
CA VAL A 280 -7.20 17.56 -18.95
C VAL A 280 -5.71 17.32 -19.18
N LYS A 281 -5.34 16.10 -19.58
CA LYS A 281 -3.95 15.72 -19.90
C LYS A 281 -3.96 14.80 -21.11
N LYS A 282 -3.01 15.01 -22.01
CA LYS A 282 -2.79 14.18 -23.19
C LYS A 282 -1.33 13.75 -23.24
N ILE A 283 -1.09 12.47 -23.44
CA ILE A 283 0.25 11.88 -23.58
C ILE A 283 0.27 11.11 -24.91
N GLU A 284 1.26 11.40 -25.74
CA GLU A 284 1.42 10.84 -27.08
C GLU A 284 2.68 9.95 -27.14
N GLU A 285 2.87 9.25 -28.25
CA GLU A 285 4.02 8.37 -28.52
C GLU A 285 4.15 7.20 -27.52
N LEU A 286 3.01 6.67 -27.09
CA LEU A 286 2.93 5.57 -26.13
C LEU A 286 2.93 4.18 -26.79
N ASN A 287 3.14 3.15 -25.99
CA ASN A 287 2.90 1.76 -26.41
C ASN A 287 1.40 1.40 -26.32
N LEU A 288 0.96 0.41 -27.10
CA LEU A 288 -0.36 -0.22 -26.88
C LEU A 288 -0.25 -1.31 -25.82
N GLY A 289 -1.33 -1.50 -25.08
CA GLY A 289 -1.41 -2.47 -23.99
C GLY A 289 -2.65 -2.21 -23.15
N LYS A 290 -3.02 -3.19 -22.32
CA LYS A 290 -4.13 -3.07 -21.37
C LYS A 290 -3.89 -1.87 -20.46
N LEU A 291 -4.86 -0.96 -20.41
CA LEU A 291 -4.84 0.25 -19.60
C LEU A 291 -5.35 -0.04 -18.19
N GLU A 292 -4.52 0.28 -17.19
CA GLU A 292 -4.89 0.26 -15.78
C GLU A 292 -4.46 1.56 -15.09
N THR A 293 -5.40 2.30 -14.52
CA THR A 293 -5.17 3.60 -13.89
C THR A 293 -5.00 3.46 -12.39
N LEU A 294 -3.81 3.79 -11.89
CA LEU A 294 -3.51 3.79 -10.45
C LEU A 294 -3.97 5.09 -9.78
N LYS A 295 -3.84 6.23 -10.46
CA LYS A 295 -4.21 7.56 -9.95
C LYS A 295 -4.54 8.52 -11.08
N ALA A 296 -5.57 9.34 -10.91
CA ALA A 296 -5.89 10.44 -11.80
C ALA A 296 -6.42 11.63 -11.00
N ASP A 297 -5.73 12.76 -11.07
CA ASP A 297 -6.19 14.04 -10.54
C ASP A 297 -5.72 15.21 -11.42
N ASN A 298 -5.92 16.44 -10.94
CA ASN A 298 -5.53 17.65 -11.65
C ASN A 298 -4.01 17.79 -11.82
N HIS A 299 -3.20 17.21 -10.93
CA HIS A 299 -1.74 17.32 -10.94
C HIS A 299 -1.06 16.11 -11.57
N TYR A 300 -1.54 14.90 -11.28
CA TYR A 300 -0.92 13.63 -11.63
C TYR A 300 -1.87 12.68 -12.37
N LEU A 301 -1.33 11.98 -13.36
CA LEU A 301 -1.93 10.81 -13.98
C LEU A 301 -0.90 9.68 -13.93
N VAL A 302 -1.24 8.57 -13.26
CA VAL A 302 -0.41 7.38 -13.09
C VAL A 302 -1.18 6.18 -13.62
N PHE A 303 -0.64 5.52 -14.63
CA PHE A 303 -1.30 4.41 -15.32
C PHE A 303 -0.27 3.46 -15.92
N SER A 304 -0.63 2.20 -16.12
CA SER A 304 0.17 1.24 -16.88
C SER A 304 -0.48 0.91 -18.21
N LEU A 305 0.35 0.62 -19.20
CA LEU A 305 -0.04 0.04 -20.49
C LEU A 305 0.74 -1.27 -20.67
N GLY A 306 0.12 -2.40 -20.35
CA GLY A 306 0.81 -3.69 -20.37
C GLY A 306 2.01 -3.73 -19.42
N SER A 307 3.23 -3.73 -19.96
CA SER A 307 4.48 -3.87 -19.20
C SER A 307 5.22 -2.55 -18.91
N GLU A 308 4.56 -1.41 -19.10
CA GLU A 308 5.15 -0.08 -18.86
C GLU A 308 4.24 0.75 -17.95
N LEU A 309 4.82 1.41 -16.96
CA LEU A 309 4.16 2.36 -16.07
C LEU A 309 4.50 3.78 -16.49
N TYR A 310 3.49 4.63 -16.61
CA TYR A 310 3.63 6.03 -16.96
C TYR A 310 3.18 6.93 -15.82
N ILE A 311 3.97 7.95 -15.53
CA ILE A 311 3.70 8.97 -14.53
C ILE A 311 3.79 10.33 -15.21
N LYS A 312 2.62 10.96 -15.41
CA LYS A 312 2.53 12.30 -15.97
C LYS A 312 2.17 13.31 -14.88
N ASN A 313 3.10 14.22 -14.61
CA ASN A 313 2.81 15.45 -13.86
C ASN A 313 2.49 16.61 -14.83
N THR A 314 1.71 17.57 -14.35
CA THR A 314 1.32 18.77 -15.12
C THR A 314 2.50 19.64 -15.53
N TYR A 315 3.55 19.69 -14.70
CA TYR A 315 4.69 20.60 -14.85
C TYR A 315 6.03 19.88 -15.03
N ARG A 316 6.04 18.53 -15.08
CA ARG A 316 7.24 17.73 -15.32
C ARG A 316 7.10 16.90 -16.59
N ASP A 317 8.24 16.44 -17.08
CA ASP A 317 8.30 15.50 -18.20
C ASP A 317 7.63 14.17 -17.83
N LEU A 318 7.24 13.42 -18.86
CA LEU A 318 6.69 12.09 -18.68
C LEU A 318 7.79 11.17 -18.13
N ILE A 319 7.45 10.35 -17.15
CA ILE A 319 8.31 9.28 -16.65
C ILE A 319 7.68 7.96 -17.07
N ASP A 320 8.46 7.11 -17.75
CA ASP A 320 8.13 5.74 -18.11
C ASP A 320 9.05 4.75 -17.35
N ILE A 321 8.45 3.68 -16.82
CA ILE A 321 9.15 2.68 -16.01
C ILE A 321 8.67 1.28 -16.41
N PRO A 322 9.58 0.39 -16.86
CA PRO A 322 9.22 -1.00 -17.12
C PRO A 322 8.70 -1.68 -15.86
N THR A 323 7.54 -2.33 -15.97
CA THR A 323 6.85 -2.94 -14.83
C THR A 323 6.13 -4.22 -15.23
N THR A 324 6.06 -5.17 -14.32
CA THR A 324 5.10 -6.27 -14.35
C THR A 324 3.93 -6.00 -13.39
N ILE A 325 4.22 -5.38 -12.25
CA ILE A 325 3.22 -5.05 -11.21
C ILE A 325 3.56 -3.71 -10.58
N ALA A 326 2.57 -2.82 -10.50
CA ALA A 326 2.69 -1.55 -9.78
C ALA A 326 1.52 -1.37 -8.81
N LYS A 327 1.82 -0.97 -7.57
CA LYS A 327 0.81 -0.68 -6.53
C LYS A 327 1.08 0.68 -5.91
N ILE A 328 0.06 1.52 -5.82
CA ILE A 328 0.15 2.86 -5.23
C ILE A 328 -0.35 2.87 -3.78
N HIS A 329 0.35 3.60 -2.91
CA HIS A 329 -0.08 3.94 -1.56
C HIS A 329 0.39 5.36 -1.24
N ASP A 330 -0.56 6.25 -1.00
CA ASP A 330 -0.33 7.69 -0.87
C ASP A 330 0.47 8.26 -2.07
N GLN A 331 1.64 8.85 -1.80
CA GLN A 331 2.57 9.41 -2.78
C GLN A 331 3.64 8.42 -3.28
N ARG A 332 3.52 7.13 -2.93
CA ARG A 332 4.54 6.11 -3.21
C ARG A 332 4.00 4.98 -4.06
N LEU A 333 4.86 4.44 -4.91
CA LEU A 333 4.63 3.30 -5.77
C LEU A 333 5.59 2.18 -5.37
N LEU A 334 5.06 0.98 -5.16
CA LEU A 334 5.85 -0.24 -5.25
C LEU A 334 5.76 -0.73 -6.68
N ILE A 335 6.91 -0.87 -7.32
CA ILE A 335 7.04 -1.27 -8.72
C ILE A 335 7.89 -2.53 -8.75
N SER A 336 7.42 -3.56 -9.44
CA SER A 336 8.19 -4.76 -9.71
C SER A 336 8.34 -4.92 -11.21
N ASN A 337 9.54 -5.24 -11.68
CA ASN A 337 9.80 -5.68 -13.06
C ASN A 337 9.92 -7.21 -13.17
N GLY A 338 9.49 -7.93 -12.13
CA GLY A 338 9.62 -9.38 -11.99
C GLY A 338 10.89 -9.82 -11.26
N HIS A 339 11.98 -9.05 -11.26
CA HIS A 339 13.22 -9.43 -10.55
C HIS A 339 13.65 -8.41 -9.49
N GLU A 340 13.19 -7.18 -9.61
CA GLU A 340 13.47 -6.10 -8.68
C GLU A 340 12.17 -5.57 -8.09
N ILE A 341 12.24 -5.12 -6.85
CA ILE A 341 11.19 -4.32 -6.22
C ILE A 341 11.77 -2.94 -5.95
N ILE A 342 11.13 -1.91 -6.50
CA ILE A 342 11.54 -0.51 -6.40
C ILE A 342 10.45 0.24 -5.65
N LEU A 343 10.87 1.08 -4.70
CA LEU A 343 10.03 2.11 -4.10
C LEU A 343 10.26 3.40 -4.85
N TYR A 344 9.20 3.97 -5.43
CA TYR A 344 9.27 5.25 -6.13
C TYR A 344 8.32 6.25 -5.48
N ASN A 345 8.80 7.45 -5.15
CA ASN A 345 7.97 8.57 -4.71
C ASN A 345 7.80 9.54 -5.88
N TYR A 346 6.58 9.61 -6.41
CA TYR A 346 6.29 10.38 -7.62
C TYR A 346 6.12 11.89 -7.37
N GLU A 347 5.96 12.31 -6.11
CA GLU A 347 5.89 13.73 -5.75
C GLU A 347 7.28 14.32 -5.57
N ASP A 348 8.12 13.66 -4.78
CA ASP A 348 9.47 14.10 -4.44
C ASP A 348 10.53 13.68 -5.47
N ASP A 349 10.17 12.81 -6.42
CA ASP A 349 11.04 12.28 -7.48
C ASP A 349 12.32 11.62 -6.97
N TRP A 350 12.14 10.61 -6.12
CA TRP A 350 13.22 9.74 -5.70
C TRP A 350 12.81 8.28 -5.79
N GLN A 351 13.81 7.42 -5.99
CA GLN A 351 13.63 5.98 -6.03
C GLN A 351 14.61 5.27 -5.11
N GLU A 352 14.20 4.11 -4.63
CA GLU A 352 15.05 3.21 -3.86
C GLU A 352 14.82 1.77 -4.30
N LEU A 353 15.90 1.05 -4.61
CA LEU A 353 15.86 -0.39 -4.82
C LEU A 353 15.62 -1.07 -3.46
N ILE A 354 14.46 -1.71 -3.29
CA ILE A 354 14.13 -2.45 -2.07
C ILE A 354 14.80 -3.81 -2.07
N ASP A 355 14.64 -4.56 -3.17
CA ASP A 355 15.20 -5.89 -3.31
C ASP A 355 15.49 -6.24 -4.77
N ARG A 356 16.46 -7.14 -4.97
CA ARG A 356 16.78 -7.76 -6.26
C ARG A 356 16.93 -9.25 -6.05
N SER A 357 16.10 -10.03 -6.73
CA SER A 357 16.03 -11.48 -6.61
C SER A 357 16.17 -12.17 -7.97
N SER A 358 16.77 -13.37 -7.97
CA SER A 358 16.72 -14.26 -9.12
C SER A 358 15.34 -14.87 -9.34
N ASP A 359 14.59 -15.01 -8.26
CA ASP A 359 13.23 -15.55 -8.28
C ASP A 359 12.25 -14.49 -8.78
N ILE A 360 11.33 -14.89 -9.64
CA ILE A 360 10.32 -13.98 -10.20
C ILE A 360 9.34 -13.57 -9.09
N VAL A 361 9.21 -12.26 -8.89
CA VAL A 361 8.22 -11.64 -8.03
C VAL A 361 6.86 -11.71 -8.73
N SER A 362 5.96 -12.53 -8.18
CA SER A 362 4.64 -12.80 -8.75
C SER A 362 3.53 -11.93 -8.18
N GLU A 363 3.72 -11.35 -6.99
CA GLU A 363 2.74 -10.45 -6.37
C GLU A 363 3.40 -9.49 -5.39
N ILE A 364 2.86 -8.28 -5.30
CA ILE A 364 3.19 -7.26 -4.29
C ILE A 364 1.91 -6.60 -3.77
N ALA A 365 1.83 -6.35 -2.47
CA ALA A 365 0.69 -5.67 -1.88
C ALA A 365 1.10 -4.81 -0.69
N TRP A 366 0.63 -3.56 -0.65
CA TRP A 366 0.85 -2.68 0.48
C TRP A 366 0.16 -3.20 1.73
N HIS A 367 0.87 -3.16 2.86
CA HIS A 367 0.21 -3.20 4.16
C HIS A 367 -0.54 -1.86 4.35
N PRO A 368 -1.75 -1.84 4.95
CA PRO A 368 -2.56 -0.62 5.06
C PRO A 368 -1.87 0.59 5.71
N ASN A 369 -0.90 0.34 6.59
CA ASN A 369 -0.12 1.40 7.24
C ASN A 369 0.89 2.12 6.32
N GLY A 370 1.16 1.60 5.12
CA GLY A 370 2.10 2.19 4.17
C GLY A 370 3.58 2.09 4.53
N SER A 371 3.96 1.31 5.56
CA SER A 371 5.37 1.13 5.97
C SER A 371 5.87 -0.30 5.81
N TYR A 372 4.97 -1.22 5.48
CA TYR A 372 5.27 -2.60 5.14
C TYR A 372 4.55 -2.98 3.85
N PHE A 373 5.01 -4.05 3.24
CA PHE A 373 4.37 -4.65 2.08
C PHE A 373 4.60 -6.16 2.07
N ILE A 374 3.69 -6.87 1.42
CA ILE A 374 3.86 -8.26 1.07
C ILE A 374 4.54 -8.35 -0.28
N ALA A 375 5.47 -9.28 -0.40
CA ALA A 375 5.98 -9.74 -1.68
C ALA A 375 5.94 -11.27 -1.73
N GLU A 376 5.55 -11.78 -2.89
CA GLU A 376 5.66 -13.20 -3.22
C GLU A 376 6.68 -13.42 -4.31
N ALA A 377 7.63 -14.32 -4.07
CA ALA A 377 8.57 -14.80 -5.06
C ALA A 377 8.83 -16.29 -4.83
N ASN A 378 8.86 -17.10 -5.89
CA ASN A 378 9.11 -18.55 -5.81
C ASN A 378 8.23 -19.23 -4.74
N ASN A 379 6.92 -18.97 -4.78
CA ASN A 379 5.89 -19.52 -3.90
C ASN A 379 5.98 -19.09 -2.42
N LYS A 380 6.98 -18.27 -2.09
CA LYS A 380 7.27 -17.80 -0.74
C LYS A 380 6.76 -16.39 -0.55
N THR A 381 5.88 -16.24 0.43
CA THR A 381 5.30 -14.96 0.82
C THR A 381 6.06 -14.42 2.01
N ARG A 382 6.54 -13.18 1.90
CA ARG A 382 7.13 -12.44 3.03
C ARG A 382 6.44 -11.09 3.20
N ILE A 383 6.45 -10.58 4.43
CA ILE A 383 6.16 -9.18 4.72
C ILE A 383 7.49 -8.48 5.03
N ALA A 384 7.74 -7.33 4.41
CA ALA A 384 8.97 -6.58 4.56
C ALA A 384 8.67 -5.11 4.81
N GLU A 385 9.56 -4.44 5.56
CA GLU A 385 9.48 -3.00 5.78
C GLU A 385 10.03 -2.22 4.57
N ILE A 386 9.55 -0.99 4.39
CA ILE A 386 10.11 -0.08 3.39
C ILE A 386 11.33 0.69 3.91
N ASP A 387 11.50 0.82 5.23
CA ASP A 387 12.57 1.60 5.85
C ASP A 387 13.95 1.00 5.51
N GLY A 388 14.67 1.65 4.59
CA GLY A 388 15.97 1.23 4.10
C GLY A 388 17.17 1.61 4.98
N ARG A 389 16.97 2.25 6.14
CA ARG A 389 18.09 2.55 7.06
C ARG A 389 18.71 1.23 7.56
N ASP A 390 20.01 1.02 7.42
CA ASP A 390 20.68 -0.27 7.71
C ASP A 390 20.11 -1.44 6.89
N HIS A 391 19.44 -2.43 7.49
CA HIS A 391 18.82 -3.56 6.79
C HIS A 391 17.30 -3.49 6.90
N ARG A 392 16.59 -4.06 5.93
CA ARG A 392 15.13 -4.19 5.98
C ARG A 392 14.72 -5.42 6.77
N ASN A 393 13.97 -5.20 7.85
CA ASN A 393 13.30 -6.27 8.57
C ASN A 393 12.28 -6.94 7.64
N SER A 394 12.38 -8.26 7.52
CA SER A 394 11.45 -9.07 6.74
C SER A 394 11.11 -10.36 7.46
N ILE A 395 9.88 -10.83 7.25
CA ILE A 395 9.33 -11.97 7.97
C ILE A 395 8.64 -12.88 6.98
N PHE A 396 9.00 -14.15 7.03
CA PHE A 396 8.37 -15.19 6.23
C PHE A 396 6.94 -15.45 6.73
N ILE A 397 5.95 -15.46 5.82
CA ILE A 397 4.53 -15.60 6.12
C ILE A 397 4.01 -16.99 5.72
N LEU A 398 4.22 -17.41 4.47
CA LEU A 398 3.66 -18.64 3.89
C LEU A 398 4.61 -19.24 2.83
N ASP A 399 4.64 -20.57 2.76
CA ASP A 399 5.22 -21.34 1.63
C ASP A 399 4.09 -22.14 1.00
N ASN A 400 3.64 -21.78 -0.20
CA ASN A 400 2.59 -22.52 -0.88
C ASN A 400 2.68 -22.31 -2.40
N PRO A 401 2.75 -23.38 -3.22
CA PRO A 401 2.87 -23.27 -4.67
C PRO A 401 1.61 -22.80 -5.40
N LEU A 402 0.46 -22.78 -4.73
CA LEU A 402 -0.79 -22.32 -5.32
C LEU A 402 -0.79 -20.80 -5.51
N LYS A 403 -1.43 -20.32 -6.58
CA LYS A 403 -1.74 -18.90 -6.76
C LYS A 403 -2.51 -18.40 -5.53
N LYS A 404 -2.13 -17.23 -5.01
CA LYS A 404 -2.74 -16.60 -3.84
C LYS A 404 -3.14 -15.18 -4.19
N ASN A 405 -4.32 -14.78 -3.73
CA ASN A 405 -4.70 -13.37 -3.66
C ASN A 405 -4.62 -12.93 -2.19
N TYR A 406 -4.05 -11.75 -1.95
CA TYR A 406 -3.81 -11.20 -0.61
C TYR A 406 -4.69 -9.99 -0.36
N PHE A 407 -5.40 -10.00 0.77
CA PHE A 407 -6.18 -8.84 1.22
C PHE A 407 -5.90 -8.56 2.69
N PHE A 408 -5.74 -7.30 3.04
CA PHE A 408 -5.69 -6.88 4.43
C PHE A 408 -7.07 -6.40 4.90
N ASN A 409 -7.35 -6.52 6.19
CA ASN A 409 -8.40 -5.70 6.78
C ASN A 409 -7.91 -4.26 6.97
N SER A 410 -8.82 -3.34 7.26
CA SER A 410 -8.51 -1.91 7.42
C SER A 410 -7.43 -1.63 8.47
N LYS A 411 -7.33 -2.45 9.52
CA LYS A 411 -6.33 -2.32 10.58
C LYS A 411 -4.94 -2.84 10.20
N GLY A 412 -4.86 -3.72 9.21
CA GLY A 412 -3.63 -4.45 8.86
C GLY A 412 -3.24 -5.58 9.83
N ASP A 413 -4.02 -5.85 10.88
CA ASP A 413 -3.70 -6.90 11.85
C ASP A 413 -4.05 -8.32 11.35
N LYS A 414 -4.80 -8.42 10.25
CA LYS A 414 -5.16 -9.69 9.59
C LYS A 414 -4.82 -9.67 8.11
N LEU A 415 -4.21 -10.76 7.66
CA LEU A 415 -3.96 -11.05 6.26
C LEU A 415 -4.87 -12.18 5.79
N PHE A 416 -5.77 -11.87 4.86
CA PHE A 416 -6.61 -12.82 4.16
C PHE A 416 -5.87 -13.36 2.95
N VAL A 417 -5.96 -14.67 2.76
CA VAL A 417 -5.33 -15.39 1.67
C VAL A 417 -6.37 -16.33 1.10
N ILE A 418 -6.64 -16.16 -0.19
CA ILE A 418 -7.46 -17.09 -0.95
C ILE A 418 -6.60 -17.73 -2.04
N ASN A 419 -6.65 -19.04 -2.09
CA ASN A 419 -6.04 -19.87 -3.13
C ASN A 419 -7.12 -20.85 -3.65
N PRO A 420 -6.86 -21.66 -4.70
CA PRO A 420 -7.85 -22.57 -5.26
C PRO A 420 -8.42 -23.61 -4.28
N GLU A 421 -7.70 -23.95 -3.21
CA GLU A 421 -8.11 -24.99 -2.26
C GLU A 421 -8.85 -24.42 -1.05
N GLU A 422 -8.45 -23.24 -0.57
CA GLU A 422 -8.97 -22.68 0.68
C GLU A 422 -8.99 -21.16 0.72
N ASN A 423 -9.91 -20.65 1.54
CA ASN A 423 -9.97 -19.26 1.95
C ASN A 423 -9.72 -19.19 3.46
N PHE A 424 -8.73 -18.41 3.89
CA PHE A 424 -8.39 -18.26 5.30
C PHE A 424 -7.82 -16.89 5.60
N TYR A 425 -7.69 -16.58 6.89
CA TYR A 425 -6.88 -15.45 7.33
C TYR A 425 -5.85 -15.85 8.40
N LEU A 426 -4.76 -15.11 8.42
CA LEU A 426 -3.75 -15.14 9.47
C LEU A 426 -3.93 -13.92 10.36
N ASN A 427 -3.96 -14.11 11.68
CA ASN A 427 -3.70 -13.00 12.59
C ASN A 427 -2.19 -12.75 12.57
N ILE A 428 -1.78 -11.59 12.07
CA ILE A 428 -0.37 -11.28 11.86
C ILE A 428 0.17 -10.30 12.90
N GLN A 429 -0.70 -9.61 13.65
CA GLN A 429 -0.35 -8.64 14.69
C GLN A 429 -1.17 -8.84 15.97
#